data_AF-A0A933XJE3-F1
#
_entry.id   AF-A0A933XJE3-F1
#
_cell.length_a   1.000
_cell.length_b   1.000
_cell.length_c   1.000
_cell.angle_alpha   90.00
_cell.angle_beta   90.00
_cell.angle_gamma   90.00
#
_symmetry.space_group_name_H-M   'P 1'
#
loop_
_entity.id
_entity.type
_entity.pdbx_description
1 polymer ?
#
loop_
_entity_poly.entity_id
_entity_poly.type
_entity_poly.pdbx_seq_one_letter_code
_entity_poly.pdbx_strand_id
1 'polypeptide(L)'
;MKISGKTILGKLSRLRARLPGNSRIQKCAETEPPLRSELFSSDQMEQHGKTLAGMHKLGLGRARDRLLTRLADNEGVLLGVRNLLTEAIKANRRITPAGEWLLDNFYLIEEQIRTARRHLPKGYSRELPRLLNGPSAGLPRVYDIALETISHGDGRVDPESLSSFVAAYQTVTALKLGELWAIPIMLRLALIENLRRVAARI
;
A
#
# COMPACT_ATOMS: atom_id res chain seq x y z
N MET A 1 61.96 31.28 17.49
CA MET A 1 62.14 29.92 16.95
C MET A 1 60.92 29.59 16.09
N LYS A 2 61.06 29.52 14.76
CA LYS A 2 60.03 29.07 13.80
C LYS A 2 59.90 27.55 13.87
N ILE A 3 58.69 26.98 13.75
CA ILE A 3 58.18 25.90 12.83
C ILE A 3 56.64 25.82 13.07
N SER A 4 55.76 26.36 12.21
CA SER A 4 55.14 25.80 10.99
C SER A 4 54.12 24.66 11.20
N GLY A 5 52.87 24.88 10.76
CA GLY A 5 51.85 23.82 10.67
C GLY A 5 50.42 24.24 10.29
N LYS A 6 50.25 24.88 9.11
CA LYS A 6 49.09 24.89 8.18
C LYS A 6 47.73 24.31 8.65
N THR A 7 46.62 25.08 8.64
CA THR A 7 45.70 25.34 7.49
C THR A 7 44.53 24.35 7.36
N ILE A 8 43.32 24.83 7.72
CA ILE A 8 42.05 24.85 6.95
C ILE A 8 41.45 23.54 6.37
N LEU A 9 40.11 23.45 6.54
CA LEU A 9 39.12 22.62 5.81
C LEU A 9 39.12 21.11 6.13
N GLY A 10 37.99 20.43 6.31
CA GLY A 10 36.63 20.85 6.06
C GLY A 10 35.63 19.85 6.64
N LYS A 11 34.41 20.35 6.81
CA LYS A 11 33.18 19.59 6.96
C LYS A 11 33.16 18.44 5.94
N LEU A 12 33.22 17.20 6.41
CA LEU A 12 32.81 16.05 5.57
C LEU A 12 31.32 15.82 5.77
N SER A 13 30.58 16.69 5.09
CA SER A 13 29.20 16.48 4.72
C SER A 13 29.02 15.15 3.97
N ARG A 14 28.07 14.36 4.46
CA ARG A 14 27.02 13.69 3.67
C ARG A 14 27.35 13.53 2.18
N LEU A 15 27.93 12.39 1.81
CA LEU A 15 27.85 11.89 0.43
C LEU A 15 27.21 10.51 0.46
N ARG A 16 25.91 10.49 0.77
CA ARG A 16 25.03 9.47 0.17
C ARG A 16 25.06 9.74 -1.33
N ALA A 17 25.77 8.90 -2.08
CA ALA A 17 25.57 8.81 -3.51
C ALA A 17 24.06 8.56 -3.74
N ARG A 18 23.35 9.61 -4.15
CA ARG A 18 21.92 9.56 -4.43
C ARG A 18 21.76 8.84 -5.76
N LEU A 19 21.70 7.51 -5.71
CA LEU A 19 21.05 6.75 -6.77
C LEU A 19 19.62 7.30 -6.91
N PRO A 20 19.14 7.65 -8.11
CA PRO A 20 17.83 8.28 -8.32
C PRO A 20 16.67 7.49 -7.66
N GLY A 21 16.81 6.16 -7.53
CA GLY A 21 15.85 5.29 -6.85
C GLY A 21 15.73 5.53 -5.34
N ASN A 22 16.83 5.88 -4.66
CA ASN A 22 16.86 6.05 -3.21
C ASN A 22 16.05 7.28 -2.76
N SER A 23 16.07 8.37 -3.55
CA SER A 23 15.26 9.56 -3.26
C SER A 23 13.76 9.32 -3.39
N ARG A 24 13.33 8.43 -4.29
CA ARG A 24 11.90 8.12 -4.48
C ARG A 24 11.37 7.24 -3.34
N ILE A 25 12.13 6.23 -2.93
CA ILE A 25 11.78 5.33 -1.81
C ILE A 25 11.73 6.14 -0.51
N GLN A 26 12.74 6.98 -0.26
CA GLN A 26 12.78 7.80 0.94
C GLN A 26 11.64 8.83 1.01
N LYS A 27 11.33 9.51 -0.11
CA LYS A 27 10.15 10.38 -0.20
C LYS A 27 8.86 9.63 0.10
N CYS A 28 8.73 8.41 -0.42
CA CYS A 28 7.55 7.57 -0.22
C CYS A 28 7.38 7.12 1.25
N ALA A 29 8.49 6.78 1.91
CA ALA A 29 8.52 6.46 3.33
C ALA A 29 8.18 7.67 4.23
N GLU A 30 8.43 8.88 3.78
CA GLU A 30 8.08 10.11 4.51
C GLU A 30 6.63 10.53 4.27
N THR A 31 6.10 10.34 3.06
CA THR A 31 4.76 10.86 2.69
C THR A 31 3.60 9.91 2.95
N GLU A 32 3.83 8.60 2.98
CA GLU A 32 2.74 7.62 3.00
C GLU A 32 2.92 6.60 4.14
N PRO A 33 2.34 6.83 5.34
CA PRO A 33 2.42 5.91 6.48
C PRO A 33 1.84 4.53 6.12
N PRO A 34 2.30 3.43 6.77
CA PRO A 34 1.64 2.13 6.64
C PRO A 34 0.15 2.24 6.95
N LEU A 35 -0.65 1.40 6.31
CA LEU A 35 -2.08 1.32 6.58
C LEU A 35 -2.27 0.64 7.93
N ARG A 36 -2.44 1.47 8.97
CA ARG A 36 -2.66 1.05 10.34
C ARG A 36 -3.60 2.03 11.02
N SER A 37 -4.61 1.47 11.66
CA SER A 37 -5.59 2.15 12.50
C SER A 37 -5.74 1.38 13.81
N GLU A 38 -6.62 1.84 14.68
CA GLU A 38 -7.03 1.08 15.87
C GLU A 38 -7.51 -0.32 15.47
N LEU A 39 -7.10 -1.35 16.21
CA LEU A 39 -7.52 -2.72 15.91
C LEU A 39 -8.96 -2.94 16.36
N PHE A 40 -9.79 -3.46 15.46
CA PHE A 40 -11.19 -3.72 15.75
C PHE A 40 -11.44 -5.22 15.98
N SER A 41 -12.27 -5.52 16.97
CA SER A 41 -12.94 -6.81 17.10
C SER A 41 -13.93 -7.02 15.94
N SER A 42 -14.47 -8.24 15.80
CA SER A 42 -15.49 -8.54 14.80
C SER A 42 -16.71 -7.60 14.92
N ASP A 43 -17.19 -7.38 16.14
CA ASP A 43 -18.36 -6.51 16.40
C ASP A 43 -18.06 -5.04 16.10
N GLN A 44 -16.84 -4.57 16.45
CA GLN A 44 -16.40 -3.20 16.13
C GLN A 44 -16.26 -3.02 14.62
N MET A 45 -15.74 -4.03 13.92
CA MET A 45 -15.64 -4.05 12.47
C MET A 45 -17.05 -3.99 11.84
N GLU A 46 -18.02 -4.76 12.34
CA GLU A 46 -19.41 -4.70 11.89
C GLU A 46 -19.99 -3.27 12.00
N GLN A 47 -19.84 -2.65 13.17
CA GLN A 47 -20.31 -1.29 13.42
C GLN A 47 -19.58 -0.25 12.56
N HIS A 48 -18.28 -0.46 12.32
CA HIS A 48 -17.49 0.34 11.38
C HIS A 48 -18.05 0.24 9.97
N GLY A 49 -18.43 -0.95 9.51
CA GLY A 49 -19.04 -1.17 8.19
C GLY A 49 -20.30 -0.34 7.98
N LYS A 50 -21.20 -0.29 8.98
CA LYS A 50 -22.41 0.55 8.95
C LYS A 50 -22.07 2.05 8.89
N THR A 51 -21.11 2.47 9.69
CA THR A 51 -20.67 3.87 9.76
C THR A 51 -20.04 4.32 8.44
N LEU A 52 -19.13 3.51 7.90
CA LEU A 52 -18.46 3.73 6.62
C LEU A 52 -19.46 3.82 5.47
N ALA A 53 -20.45 2.93 5.44
CA ALA A 53 -21.50 2.96 4.44
C ALA A 53 -22.30 4.27 4.43
N GLY A 54 -22.62 4.81 5.62
CA GLY A 54 -23.30 6.10 5.75
C GLY A 54 -22.45 7.30 5.30
N MET A 55 -21.12 7.19 5.36
CA MET A 55 -20.20 8.24 4.94
C MET A 55 -19.93 8.22 3.42
N HIS A 56 -20.02 7.06 2.78
CA HIS A 56 -19.73 6.89 1.36
C HIS A 56 -20.74 7.61 0.46
N LYS A 57 -20.29 8.69 -0.18
CA LYS A 57 -21.05 9.38 -1.24
C LYS A 57 -20.50 9.02 -2.61
N LEU A 58 -21.36 8.59 -3.51
CA LEU A 58 -20.96 8.08 -4.83
C LEU A 58 -21.07 9.15 -5.92
N GLY A 59 -20.06 9.19 -6.78
CA GLY A 59 -19.98 10.12 -7.90
C GLY A 59 -20.67 9.60 -9.15
N LEU A 60 -21.26 10.52 -9.90
CA LEU A 60 -21.77 10.24 -11.24
C LEU A 60 -20.63 10.39 -12.24
N GLY A 61 -20.06 9.28 -12.72
CA GLY A 61 -19.11 9.34 -13.82
C GLY A 61 -18.15 8.16 -13.94
N ARG A 62 -17.72 7.90 -15.18
CA ARG A 62 -16.62 7.00 -15.49
C ARG A 62 -15.30 7.77 -15.37
N ALA A 63 -14.46 7.38 -14.41
CA ALA A 63 -13.14 7.99 -14.24
C ALA A 63 -12.03 7.11 -14.83
N ARG A 64 -10.85 7.70 -15.03
CA ARG A 64 -9.64 6.95 -15.41
C ARG A 64 -9.30 5.93 -14.32
N ASP A 65 -8.92 4.73 -14.75
CA ASP A 65 -8.45 3.69 -13.84
C ASP A 65 -7.09 4.07 -13.24
N ARG A 66 -7.09 4.38 -11.94
CA ARG A 66 -5.88 4.72 -11.17
C ARG A 66 -5.26 3.50 -10.50
N LEU A 67 -6.00 2.41 -10.33
CA LEU A 67 -5.56 1.25 -9.54
C LEU A 67 -4.42 0.51 -10.22
N LEU A 68 -4.49 0.27 -11.53
CA LEU A 68 -3.40 -0.37 -12.27
C LEU A 68 -2.15 0.49 -12.35
N THR A 69 -2.32 1.82 -12.50
CA THR A 69 -1.19 2.76 -12.46
C THR A 69 -0.52 2.72 -11.09
N ARG A 70 -1.33 2.75 -10.02
CA ARG A 70 -0.82 2.65 -8.66
C ARG A 70 -0.16 1.31 -8.37
N LEU A 71 -0.70 0.20 -8.88
CA LEU A 71 -0.07 -1.11 -8.78
C LEU A 71 1.31 -1.16 -9.46
N ALA A 72 1.46 -0.51 -10.61
CA ALA A 72 2.74 -0.40 -11.29
C ALA A 72 3.75 0.46 -10.49
N ASP A 73 3.29 1.58 -9.92
CA ASP A 73 4.11 2.38 -9.00
C ASP A 73 4.53 1.57 -7.77
N ASN A 74 3.63 0.74 -7.24
CA ASN A 74 3.90 -0.09 -6.09
C ASN A 74 4.95 -1.16 -6.38
N GLU A 75 4.83 -1.84 -7.53
CA GLU A 75 5.85 -2.77 -8.02
C GLU A 75 7.21 -2.09 -8.15
N GLY A 76 7.25 -0.88 -8.73
CA GLY A 76 8.50 -0.13 -8.91
C GLY A 76 9.22 0.18 -7.59
N VAL A 77 8.48 0.56 -6.54
CA VAL A 77 9.05 0.79 -5.21
C VAL A 77 9.53 -0.52 -4.58
N LEU A 78 8.74 -1.59 -4.66
CA LEU A 78 9.11 -2.90 -4.09
C LEU A 78 10.38 -3.46 -4.75
N LEU A 79 10.48 -3.38 -6.08
CA LEU A 79 11.69 -3.76 -6.82
C LEU A 79 12.89 -2.90 -6.41
N GLY A 80 12.67 -1.60 -6.19
CA GLY A 80 13.70 -0.70 -5.69
C GLY A 80 14.23 -1.12 -4.32
N VAL A 81 13.33 -1.45 -3.38
CA VAL A 81 13.70 -1.93 -2.04
C VAL A 81 14.47 -3.26 -2.13
N ARG A 82 13.98 -4.23 -2.93
CA ARG A 82 14.69 -5.49 -3.17
C ARG A 82 16.12 -5.25 -3.62
N ASN A 83 16.31 -4.42 -4.65
CA ASN A 83 17.62 -4.15 -5.20
C ASN A 83 18.54 -3.49 -4.15
N LEU A 84 18.02 -2.54 -3.35
CA LEU A 84 18.79 -1.93 -2.26
C LEU A 84 19.25 -2.95 -1.22
N LEU A 85 18.37 -3.87 -0.82
CA LEU A 85 18.70 -4.92 0.14
C LEU A 85 19.72 -5.91 -0.44
N THR A 86 19.56 -6.33 -1.70
CA THR A 86 20.52 -7.20 -2.38
C THR A 86 21.91 -6.55 -2.48
N GLU A 87 21.98 -5.26 -2.82
CA GLU A 87 23.27 -4.53 -2.86
C GLU A 87 23.87 -4.34 -1.46
N ALA A 88 23.05 -4.25 -0.41
CA ALA A 88 23.55 -4.26 0.97
C ALA A 88 24.20 -5.60 1.33
N ILE A 89 23.57 -6.73 1.00
CA ILE A 89 24.14 -8.07 1.22
C ILE A 89 25.45 -8.24 0.44
N LYS A 90 25.48 -7.88 -0.85
CA LYS A 90 26.70 -7.97 -1.68
C LYS A 90 27.85 -7.13 -1.11
N ALA A 91 27.54 -5.97 -0.54
CA ALA A 91 28.51 -5.12 0.14
C ALA A 91 28.84 -5.59 1.58
N ASN A 92 28.42 -6.80 1.95
CA ASN A 92 28.59 -7.42 3.27
C ASN A 92 28.05 -6.55 4.44
N ARG A 93 27.02 -5.74 4.16
CA ARG A 93 26.32 -4.94 5.17
C ARG A 93 25.20 -5.76 5.79
N ARG A 94 25.04 -5.60 7.10
CA ARG A 94 23.91 -6.20 7.82
C ARG A 94 22.60 -5.58 7.34
N ILE A 95 21.62 -6.44 7.08
CA ILE A 95 20.23 -6.05 6.83
C ILE A 95 19.38 -6.42 8.04
N THR A 96 18.18 -5.84 8.12
CA THR A 96 17.24 -6.15 9.21
C THR A 96 16.58 -7.50 8.95
N PRO A 97 16.08 -8.20 10.00
CA PRO A 97 15.31 -9.45 9.81
C PRO A 97 14.09 -9.27 8.88
N ALA A 98 13.45 -8.10 8.91
CA ALA A 98 12.36 -7.77 7.99
C ALA A 98 12.82 -7.65 6.53
N GLY A 99 14.03 -7.14 6.30
CA GLY A 99 14.65 -7.09 4.97
C GLY A 99 15.01 -8.48 4.44
N GLU A 100 15.52 -9.37 5.28
CA GLU A 100 15.78 -10.78 4.94
C GLU A 100 14.50 -11.48 4.53
N TRP A 101 13.47 -11.41 5.38
CA TRP A 101 12.16 -11.99 5.09
C TRP A 101 11.58 -11.48 3.77
N LEU A 102 11.70 -10.17 3.50
CA LEU A 102 11.20 -9.59 2.25
C LEU A 102 11.90 -10.16 1.02
N LEU A 103 13.21 -10.39 1.09
CA LEU A 103 13.98 -10.96 -0.02
C LEU A 103 13.61 -12.43 -0.26
N ASP A 104 13.55 -13.23 0.81
CA ASP A 104 13.22 -14.65 0.74
C ASP A 104 11.83 -14.88 0.13
N ASN A 105 10.89 -13.97 0.42
CA ASN A 105 9.50 -14.07 -0.01
C ASN A 105 9.17 -13.23 -1.25
N PHE A 106 10.17 -12.59 -1.89
CA PHE A 106 9.90 -11.62 -2.96
C PHE A 106 9.21 -12.24 -4.18
N TYR A 107 9.49 -13.51 -4.47
CA TYR A 107 8.85 -14.24 -5.57
C TYR A 107 7.32 -14.32 -5.40
N LEU A 108 6.84 -14.48 -4.16
CA LEU A 108 5.41 -14.55 -3.86
C LEU A 108 4.74 -13.19 -4.12
N ILE A 109 5.44 -12.11 -3.77
CA ILE A 109 4.97 -10.74 -4.00
C ILE A 109 4.85 -10.46 -5.50
N GLU A 110 5.85 -10.84 -6.29
CA GLU A 110 5.80 -10.73 -7.76
C GLU A 110 4.62 -11.51 -8.34
N GLU A 111 4.36 -12.73 -7.86
CA GLU A 111 3.23 -13.53 -8.31
C GLU A 111 1.87 -12.88 -7.95
N GLN A 112 1.74 -12.30 -6.76
CA GLN A 112 0.52 -11.57 -6.38
C GLN A 112 0.31 -10.31 -7.24
N ILE A 113 1.38 -9.59 -7.61
CA ILE A 113 1.28 -8.43 -8.51
C ILE A 113 0.84 -8.86 -9.91
N ARG A 114 1.43 -9.93 -10.46
CA ARG A 114 1.04 -10.49 -11.77
C ARG A 114 -0.41 -10.95 -11.79
N THR A 115 -0.82 -11.64 -10.73
CA THR A 115 -2.21 -12.11 -10.56
C THR A 115 -3.17 -10.93 -10.43
N ALA A 116 -2.81 -9.90 -9.67
CA ALA A 116 -3.64 -8.70 -9.54
C ALA A 116 -3.83 -7.96 -10.88
N ARG A 117 -2.78 -7.86 -11.72
CA ARG A 117 -2.91 -7.30 -13.08
C ARG A 117 -3.83 -8.10 -13.98
N ARG A 118 -3.72 -9.43 -13.94
CA ARG A 118 -4.54 -10.33 -14.76
C ARG A 118 -6.02 -10.25 -14.37
N HIS A 119 -6.31 -10.21 -13.07
CA HIS A 119 -7.67 -10.25 -12.53
C HIS A 119 -8.34 -8.88 -12.40
N LEU A 120 -7.63 -7.78 -12.69
CA LEU A 120 -8.22 -6.44 -12.80
C LEU A 120 -8.15 -5.92 -14.25
N PRO A 121 -9.06 -6.35 -15.15
CA PRO A 121 -9.16 -5.75 -16.48
C PRO A 121 -9.44 -4.25 -16.41
N LYS A 122 -8.80 -3.47 -17.29
CA LYS A 122 -8.97 -2.00 -17.38
C LYS A 122 -10.44 -1.55 -17.50
N GLY A 123 -11.29 -2.36 -18.14
CA GLY A 123 -12.71 -2.08 -18.30
C GLY A 123 -13.47 -2.22 -16.98
N TYR A 124 -13.22 -3.29 -16.24
CA TYR A 124 -13.92 -3.61 -15.01
C TYR A 124 -13.74 -2.54 -13.91
N SER A 125 -12.51 -2.07 -13.69
CA SER A 125 -12.23 -0.98 -12.72
C SER A 125 -13.01 0.32 -13.06
N ARG A 126 -13.28 0.60 -14.35
CA ARG A 126 -13.99 1.81 -14.78
C ARG A 126 -15.49 1.76 -14.51
N GLU A 127 -16.06 0.57 -14.37
CA GLU A 127 -17.49 0.36 -14.15
C GLU A 127 -17.88 0.38 -12.67
N LEU A 128 -16.90 0.26 -11.77
CA LEU A 128 -17.14 0.28 -10.33
C LEU A 128 -17.55 1.68 -9.83
N PRO A 129 -18.56 1.79 -8.95
CA PRO A 129 -18.93 3.04 -8.30
C PRO A 129 -17.79 3.65 -7.50
N ARG A 130 -17.60 4.97 -7.66
CA ARG A 130 -16.47 5.71 -7.08
C ARG A 130 -16.93 6.69 -6.02
N LEU A 131 -16.07 6.90 -5.02
CA LEU A 131 -16.30 7.88 -3.96
C LEU A 131 -16.13 9.30 -4.49
N LEU A 132 -17.01 10.21 -4.08
CA LEU A 132 -16.94 11.65 -4.37
C LEU A 132 -15.93 12.37 -3.48
N ASN A 133 -15.83 11.94 -2.23
CA ASN A 133 -15.17 12.65 -1.15
C ASN A 133 -14.34 11.69 -0.29
N GLY A 134 -13.59 12.28 0.64
CA GLY A 134 -12.73 11.54 1.57
C GLY A 134 -11.36 11.19 0.98
N PRO A 135 -10.53 10.47 1.73
CA PRO A 135 -9.17 10.10 1.33
C PRO A 135 -9.11 9.27 0.04
N SER A 136 -10.16 8.47 -0.21
CA SER A 136 -10.30 7.61 -1.39
C SER A 136 -11.15 8.23 -2.50
N ALA A 137 -11.31 9.57 -2.51
CA ALA A 137 -12.05 10.27 -3.55
C ALA A 137 -11.52 9.91 -4.96
N GLY A 138 -12.46 9.54 -5.84
CA GLY A 138 -12.17 9.10 -7.21
C GLY A 138 -11.69 7.64 -7.33
N LEU A 139 -11.53 6.90 -6.23
CA LEU A 139 -11.29 5.45 -6.23
C LEU A 139 -12.61 4.69 -6.08
N PRO A 140 -12.67 3.42 -6.53
CA PRO A 140 -13.84 2.58 -6.28
C PRO A 140 -14.12 2.45 -4.77
N ARG A 141 -15.38 2.57 -4.34
CA ARG A 141 -15.71 2.43 -2.91
C ARG A 141 -15.32 1.08 -2.31
N VAL A 142 -15.35 0.03 -3.14
CA VAL A 142 -14.91 -1.31 -2.74
C VAL A 142 -13.40 -1.40 -2.47
N TYR A 143 -12.61 -0.51 -3.08
CA TYR A 143 -11.20 -0.39 -2.74
C TYR A 143 -11.02 0.24 -1.36
N ASP A 144 -11.84 1.25 -1.03
CA ASP A 144 -11.84 1.88 0.30
C ASP A 144 -12.25 0.89 1.40
N ILE A 145 -13.30 0.10 1.15
CA ILE A 145 -13.68 -1.04 2.02
C ILE A 145 -12.47 -1.94 2.31
N ALA A 146 -11.70 -2.32 1.28
CA ALA A 146 -10.52 -3.15 1.44
C ALA A 146 -9.39 -2.46 2.24
N LEU A 147 -9.19 -1.15 2.04
CA LEU A 147 -8.23 -0.35 2.81
C LEU A 147 -8.61 -0.31 4.30
N GLU A 148 -9.89 -0.09 4.59
CA GLU A 148 -10.42 -0.05 5.97
C GLU A 148 -10.28 -1.40 6.66
N THR A 149 -10.62 -2.51 5.99
CA THR A 149 -10.42 -3.87 6.53
C THR A 149 -8.95 -4.11 6.89
N ILE A 150 -8.01 -3.71 6.03
CA ILE A 150 -6.58 -3.93 6.25
C ILE A 150 -6.03 -3.03 7.34
N SER A 151 -6.50 -1.78 7.41
CA SER A 151 -6.02 -0.79 8.38
C SER A 151 -6.42 -1.19 9.80
N HIS A 152 -7.64 -1.67 9.99
CA HIS A 152 -8.17 -2.12 11.28
C HIS A 152 -7.83 -3.58 11.62
N GLY A 153 -7.36 -4.36 10.64
CA GLY A 153 -6.88 -5.74 10.82
C GLY A 153 -5.35 -5.90 10.90
N ASP A 154 -4.56 -4.82 10.84
CA ASP A 154 -3.09 -4.83 10.69
C ASP A 154 -2.60 -5.78 9.58
N GLY A 155 -3.31 -5.78 8.45
CA GLY A 155 -3.03 -6.66 7.31
C GLY A 155 -3.47 -8.11 7.47
N ARG A 156 -4.01 -8.52 8.64
CA ARG A 156 -4.69 -9.81 8.79
C ARG A 156 -6.11 -9.69 8.28
N VAL A 157 -6.47 -10.56 7.33
CA VAL A 157 -7.81 -10.61 6.75
C VAL A 157 -8.44 -11.94 7.14
N ASP A 158 -9.40 -11.88 8.05
CA ASP A 158 -10.22 -13.02 8.43
C ASP A 158 -11.50 -13.07 7.56
N PRO A 159 -11.82 -14.20 6.91
CA PRO A 159 -12.99 -14.29 6.03
C PRO A 159 -14.33 -14.07 6.73
N GLU A 160 -14.48 -14.52 7.98
CA GLU A 160 -15.73 -14.39 8.72
C GLU A 160 -15.96 -12.92 9.11
N SER A 161 -14.95 -12.27 9.67
CA SER A 161 -14.98 -10.84 10.00
C SER A 161 -15.20 -9.97 8.76
N LEU A 162 -14.54 -10.27 7.63
CA LEU A 162 -14.77 -9.58 6.37
C LEU A 162 -16.21 -9.77 5.88
N SER A 163 -16.75 -10.99 5.96
CA SER A 163 -18.12 -11.28 5.56
C SER A 163 -19.12 -10.49 6.40
N SER A 164 -18.95 -10.47 7.72
CA SER A 164 -19.78 -9.69 8.65
C SER A 164 -19.68 -8.20 8.40
N PHE A 165 -18.47 -7.67 8.16
CA PHE A 165 -18.25 -6.27 7.78
C PHE A 165 -19.04 -5.90 6.51
N VAL A 166 -18.92 -6.71 5.46
CA VAL A 166 -19.58 -6.45 4.17
C VAL A 166 -21.10 -6.62 4.28
N ALA A 167 -21.58 -7.58 5.06
CA ALA A 167 -23.00 -7.75 5.33
C ALA A 167 -23.58 -6.52 6.04
N ALA A 168 -22.90 -6.04 7.08
CA ALA A 168 -23.30 -4.86 7.84
C ALA A 168 -23.22 -3.56 7.04
N TYR A 169 -22.19 -3.41 6.20
CA TYR A 169 -22.12 -2.31 5.24
C TYR A 169 -23.38 -2.30 4.34
N GLN A 170 -23.78 -3.47 3.84
CA GLN A 170 -24.93 -3.61 2.95
C GLN A 170 -26.29 -3.35 3.60
N THR A 171 -26.41 -3.42 4.94
CA THR A 171 -27.66 -3.02 5.62
C THR A 171 -27.94 -1.53 5.50
N VAL A 172 -26.90 -0.72 5.26
CA VAL A 172 -27.01 0.74 5.09
C VAL A 172 -27.01 1.12 3.60
N THR A 173 -26.13 0.51 2.80
CA THR A 173 -26.08 0.78 1.35
C THR A 173 -25.71 -0.47 0.57
N ALA A 174 -26.63 -0.90 -0.30
CA ALA A 174 -26.43 -2.08 -1.14
C ALA A 174 -25.19 -1.93 -2.06
N LEU A 175 -24.38 -2.98 -2.11
CA LEU A 175 -23.30 -3.14 -3.06
C LEU A 175 -23.85 -3.77 -4.34
N LYS A 176 -23.34 -3.34 -5.50
CA LYS A 176 -23.67 -4.00 -6.77
C LYS A 176 -22.98 -5.36 -6.81
N LEU A 177 -23.54 -6.30 -7.59
CA LEU A 177 -22.92 -7.60 -7.83
C LEU A 177 -21.46 -7.44 -8.28
N GLY A 178 -21.22 -6.55 -9.26
CA GLY A 178 -19.87 -6.24 -9.73
C GLY A 178 -18.92 -5.71 -8.64
N GLU A 179 -19.41 -5.12 -7.55
CA GLU A 179 -18.56 -4.70 -6.43
C GLU A 179 -18.21 -5.87 -5.51
N LEU A 180 -19.17 -6.75 -5.22
CA LEU A 180 -18.91 -7.95 -4.42
C LEU A 180 -17.86 -8.85 -5.06
N TRP A 181 -17.94 -9.04 -6.39
CA TRP A 181 -16.94 -9.76 -7.17
C TRP A 181 -15.55 -9.09 -7.16
N ALA A 182 -15.49 -7.78 -6.91
CA ALA A 182 -14.24 -7.04 -6.86
C ALA A 182 -13.52 -7.16 -5.50
N ILE A 183 -14.20 -7.56 -4.42
CA ILE A 183 -13.62 -7.60 -3.07
C ILE A 183 -12.29 -8.37 -3.02
N PRO A 184 -12.16 -9.59 -3.58
CA PRO A 184 -10.91 -10.33 -3.50
C PRO A 184 -9.74 -9.65 -4.23
N ILE A 185 -10.00 -8.96 -5.34
CA ILE A 185 -8.93 -8.23 -6.05
C ILE A 185 -8.59 -6.93 -5.34
N MET A 186 -9.56 -6.24 -4.74
CA MET A 186 -9.31 -5.01 -3.97
C MET A 186 -8.47 -5.27 -2.73
N LEU A 187 -8.74 -6.37 -2.00
CA LEU A 187 -7.92 -6.79 -0.87
C LEU A 187 -6.47 -7.06 -1.28
N ARG A 188 -6.25 -7.76 -2.39
CA ARG A 188 -4.88 -7.97 -2.91
C ARG A 188 -4.18 -6.66 -3.22
N LEU A 189 -4.85 -5.73 -3.91
CA LEU A 189 -4.28 -4.43 -4.23
C LEU A 189 -3.94 -3.61 -2.98
N ALA A 190 -4.82 -3.62 -1.99
CA ALA A 190 -4.64 -2.90 -0.75
C ALA A 190 -3.54 -3.54 0.14
N LEU A 191 -3.40 -4.86 0.14
CA LEU A 191 -2.28 -5.56 0.81
C LEU A 191 -0.95 -5.22 0.15
N ILE A 192 -0.88 -5.21 -1.20
CA ILE A 192 0.33 -4.80 -1.93
C ILE A 192 0.67 -3.33 -1.64
N GLU A 193 -0.34 -2.46 -1.56
CA GLU A 193 -0.17 -1.06 -1.16
C GLU A 193 0.40 -0.95 0.26
N ASN A 194 -0.12 -1.70 1.23
CA ASN A 194 0.39 -1.69 2.60
C ASN A 194 1.82 -2.22 2.67
N LEU A 195 2.08 -3.35 2.00
CA LEU A 195 3.40 -3.97 1.93
C LEU A 195 4.43 -3.01 1.38
N ARG A 196 4.12 -2.28 0.31
CA ARG A 196 4.99 -1.26 -0.25
C ARG A 196 5.28 -0.14 0.77
N ARG A 197 4.28 0.33 1.52
CA ARG A 197 4.48 1.35 2.56
C ARG A 197 5.42 0.85 3.65
N VAL A 198 5.25 -0.39 4.10
CA VAL A 198 6.13 -1.00 5.10
C VAL A 198 7.54 -1.19 4.54
N ALA A 199 7.67 -1.77 3.35
CA ALA A 199 8.95 -2.07 2.71
C ALA A 199 9.79 -0.82 2.45
N ALA A 200 9.17 0.31 2.09
CA ALA A 200 9.90 1.57 1.86
C ALA A 200 10.62 2.11 3.11
N ARG A 201 10.30 1.61 4.31
CA ARG A 201 10.87 2.02 5.59
C ARG A 201 11.96 1.10 6.12
N ILE A 202 12.22 0.00 5.43
CA ILE A 202 13.30 -0.95 5.72
C ILE A 202 14.60 -0.38 5.15
#